data_AF-A0A0G0A1T7-F1
#
_entry.id   AF-A0A0G0A1T7-F1
#
_cell.length_a   1.000
_cell.length_b   1.000
_cell.length_c   1.000
_cell.angle_alpha   90.00
_cell.angle_beta   90.00
_cell.angle_gamma   90.00
#
_symmetry.space_group_name_H-M   'P 1'
#
loop_
_entity.id
_entity.type
_entity.pdbx_description
1 polymer ?
#
loop_
_entity_poly.entity_id
_entity_poly.type
_entity_poly.pdbx_seq_one_letter_code
_entity_poly.pdbx_strand_id
1 'polypeptide(L)'
;METRIVKVAPGKGTQLGRFEASSGTSKVEEWRILPEAKDAVAALEQAANYLKTSDTPVAFPTETVYGLGADATRSGSVKGIYAAKGRPSDNPLIVHVADLHMLRELLGKERDDEDAIPSRYRTLIDRFWPGPLTILLPNPQPSKLAPEVTAGLTTFGARMPSSPLALSLIKLAGVPLAAPSANASTKPSPTAAQHVKDDLDGRIEIILDGGPCQVGVESTVVDGLCEPPVVLRPGGIGLEELRSCPGWENVVKAYKDHSEEGKAAPRAPGMKYKHYSPKARVVLYESTYQDGFDGVLPSDIGVTGATENGNAQKTNGHSSKRIGVIRTQRWKSGAGLECGALQPAPVNSDDHDDDYLNPAYQVYKGELKNSQGEVIGELFDIDLGQDTKRIAQGLFSALRELDRRNIDTIFVDGIEGELDIAAAVMNRLRKAASEIRS
;
A
#
# COMPACT_ATOMS: atom_id res chain seq x y z
N MET A 1 2.30 -19.11 17.61
CA MET A 1 1.96 -19.29 16.20
C MET A 1 3.19 -18.86 15.41
N GLU A 2 3.71 -19.67 14.51
CA GLU A 2 4.88 -19.33 13.69
C GLU A 2 4.41 -18.87 12.30
N THR A 3 4.94 -17.76 11.79
CA THR A 3 4.56 -17.22 10.48
C THR A 3 5.51 -17.71 9.39
N ARG A 4 4.95 -18.42 8.40
CA ARG A 4 5.71 -18.97 7.27
C ARG A 4 5.49 -18.17 6.00
N ILE A 5 6.59 -17.91 5.28
CA ILE A 5 6.57 -17.41 3.90
C ILE A 5 6.50 -18.63 2.97
N VAL A 6 5.48 -18.66 2.12
CA VAL A 6 5.24 -19.71 1.14
C VAL A 6 5.47 -19.12 -0.24
N LYS A 7 6.59 -19.46 -0.87
CA LYS A 7 6.89 -19.03 -2.25
C LYS A 7 5.85 -19.60 -3.21
N VAL A 8 5.27 -18.71 -4.01
CA VAL A 8 4.38 -19.05 -5.11
C VAL A 8 5.10 -18.64 -6.39
N ALA A 9 5.96 -19.52 -6.88
CA ALA A 9 6.65 -19.32 -8.14
C ALA A 9 5.83 -19.98 -9.26
N PRO A 10 5.10 -19.21 -10.10
CA PRO A 10 4.77 -19.75 -11.40
C PRO A 10 6.10 -19.99 -12.11
N GLY A 11 6.41 -21.25 -12.47
CA GLY A 11 7.61 -21.55 -13.27
C GLY A 11 7.65 -20.63 -14.50
N LYS A 12 8.84 -20.19 -14.95
CA LYS A 12 8.98 -19.22 -16.06
C LYS A 12 7.99 -19.52 -17.20
N GLY A 13 7.06 -18.59 -17.46
CA GLY A 13 6.05 -18.72 -18.52
C GLY A 13 4.73 -19.41 -18.11
N THR A 14 4.59 -19.87 -16.87
CA THR A 14 3.35 -20.50 -16.38
C THR A 14 2.32 -19.42 -16.08
N GLN A 15 1.26 -19.40 -16.87
CA GLN A 15 0.11 -18.55 -16.62
C GLN A 15 -0.81 -19.25 -15.60
N LEU A 16 -1.13 -18.60 -14.47
CA LEU A 16 -2.00 -19.20 -13.45
C LEU A 16 -3.46 -19.31 -13.90
N GLY A 17 -3.93 -18.34 -14.67
CA GLY A 17 -5.31 -18.24 -15.09
C GLY A 17 -5.52 -17.20 -16.18
N ARG A 18 -6.74 -17.15 -16.71
CA ARG A 18 -7.20 -16.14 -17.67
C ARG A 18 -8.68 -15.87 -17.49
N PHE A 19 -9.13 -14.74 -17.99
CA PHE A 19 -10.56 -14.49 -18.13
C PHE A 19 -11.14 -15.26 -19.30
N GLU A 20 -12.36 -15.75 -19.09
CA GLU A 20 -13.36 -16.08 -20.09
C GLU A 20 -13.33 -15.16 -21.32
N ALA A 21 -13.05 -15.69 -22.52
CA ALA A 21 -13.51 -15.02 -23.74
C ALA A 21 -15.04 -15.05 -23.73
N SER A 22 -15.67 -14.02 -23.17
CA SER A 22 -17.12 -13.94 -23.08
C SER A 22 -17.71 -13.51 -24.43
N SER A 23 -18.88 -14.05 -24.78
CA SER A 23 -19.74 -13.52 -25.85
C SER A 23 -20.54 -12.28 -25.39
N GLY A 24 -20.21 -11.71 -24.21
CA GLY A 24 -20.99 -10.71 -23.48
C GLY A 24 -20.23 -9.41 -23.17
N THR A 25 -20.84 -8.57 -22.32
CA THR A 25 -20.62 -7.12 -22.21
C THR A 25 -19.30 -6.62 -21.59
N SER A 26 -18.52 -7.46 -20.90
CA SER A 26 -17.24 -7.09 -20.27
C SER A 26 -16.16 -8.18 -20.41
N LYS A 27 -14.89 -7.77 -20.33
CA LYS A 27 -13.71 -8.63 -20.50
C LYS A 27 -13.31 -9.41 -19.23
N VAL A 28 -13.94 -9.12 -18.10
CA VAL A 28 -13.56 -9.61 -16.77
C VAL A 28 -14.67 -10.43 -16.09
N GLU A 29 -15.50 -11.08 -16.90
CA GLU A 29 -16.74 -11.76 -16.48
C GLU A 29 -16.49 -13.00 -15.62
N GLU A 30 -15.54 -13.86 -16.00
CA GLU A 30 -15.24 -15.10 -15.28
C GLU A 30 -13.73 -15.39 -15.31
N TRP A 31 -13.10 -15.52 -14.14
CA TRP A 31 -11.70 -15.94 -14.04
C TRP A 31 -11.61 -17.46 -13.96
N ARG A 32 -10.81 -18.08 -14.83
CA ARG A 32 -10.52 -19.52 -14.78
C ARG A 32 -9.04 -19.79 -14.56
N ILE A 33 -8.78 -20.71 -13.65
CA ILE A 33 -7.44 -21.25 -13.40
C ILE A 33 -7.14 -22.28 -14.48
N LEU A 34 -5.94 -22.20 -15.05
CA LEU A 34 -5.54 -23.09 -16.13
C LEU A 34 -5.20 -24.49 -15.58
N PRO A 35 -5.65 -25.58 -16.21
CA PRO A 35 -5.32 -26.94 -15.77
C PRO A 35 -3.82 -27.19 -15.66
N GLU A 36 -3.03 -26.56 -16.53
CA GLU A 36 -1.56 -26.67 -16.57
C GLU A 36 -0.89 -25.99 -15.37
N ALA A 37 -1.62 -25.11 -14.65
CA ALA A 37 -1.12 -24.41 -13.48
C ALA A 37 -1.28 -25.23 -12.18
N LYS A 38 -1.77 -26.48 -12.23
CA LYS A 38 -2.10 -27.31 -11.06
C LYS A 38 -0.99 -27.33 -9.99
N ASP A 39 0.25 -27.58 -10.40
CA ASP A 39 1.38 -27.62 -9.47
C ASP A 39 1.75 -26.22 -8.96
N ALA A 40 1.61 -25.20 -9.81
CA ALA A 40 1.87 -23.80 -9.45
C ALA A 40 0.80 -23.22 -8.48
N VAL A 41 -0.41 -23.78 -8.46
CA VAL A 41 -1.50 -23.35 -7.56
C VAL A 41 -1.64 -24.20 -6.31
N ALA A 42 -0.89 -25.29 -6.12
CA ALA A 42 -1.01 -26.15 -4.94
C ALA A 42 -0.85 -25.37 -3.61
N ALA A 43 0.08 -24.42 -3.55
CA ALA A 43 0.23 -23.52 -2.41
C ALA A 43 -1.01 -22.60 -2.21
N LEU A 44 -1.62 -22.16 -3.31
CA LEU A 44 -2.84 -21.34 -3.28
C LEU A 44 -4.06 -22.16 -2.84
N GLU A 45 -4.15 -23.43 -3.22
CA GLU A 45 -5.21 -24.33 -2.77
C GLU A 45 -5.18 -24.53 -1.26
N GLN A 46 -3.99 -24.73 -0.69
CA GLN A 46 -3.81 -24.83 0.76
C GLN A 46 -4.23 -23.53 1.46
N ALA A 47 -3.77 -22.38 0.96
CA ALA A 47 -4.15 -21.08 1.51
C ALA A 47 -5.65 -20.78 1.36
N ALA A 48 -6.25 -21.14 0.22
CA ALA A 48 -7.68 -21.02 -0.02
C ALA A 48 -8.52 -21.88 0.93
N ASN A 49 -8.10 -23.12 1.18
CA ASN A 49 -8.74 -23.97 2.17
C ASN A 49 -8.59 -23.41 3.59
N TYR A 50 -7.42 -22.86 3.90
CA TYR A 50 -7.17 -22.21 5.18
C TYR A 50 -8.08 -20.98 5.39
N LEU A 51 -8.23 -20.13 4.38
CA LEU A 51 -9.16 -18.98 4.41
C LEU A 51 -10.62 -19.39 4.65
N LYS A 52 -11.04 -20.55 4.13
CA LYS A 52 -12.39 -21.10 4.33
C LYS A 52 -12.64 -21.69 5.72
N THR A 53 -11.59 -22.14 6.40
CA THR A 53 -11.72 -22.95 7.63
C THR A 53 -11.20 -22.26 8.88
N SER A 54 -10.30 -21.28 8.72
CA SER A 54 -9.71 -20.49 9.82
C SER A 54 -10.36 -19.11 9.95
N ASP A 55 -10.20 -18.51 11.13
CA ASP A 55 -10.49 -17.09 11.37
C ASP A 55 -9.22 -16.22 11.22
N THR A 56 -8.04 -16.83 11.11
CA THR A 56 -6.78 -16.11 10.93
C THR A 56 -6.58 -15.76 9.46
N PRO A 57 -6.23 -14.50 9.13
CA PRO A 57 -6.04 -14.08 7.75
C PRO A 57 -4.76 -14.64 7.09
N VAL A 58 -4.73 -14.59 5.76
CA VAL A 58 -3.57 -14.91 4.91
C VAL A 58 -3.08 -13.65 4.21
N ALA A 59 -1.77 -13.41 4.20
CA ALA A 59 -1.19 -12.33 3.42
C ALA A 59 -0.87 -12.76 1.99
N PHE A 60 -1.15 -11.91 1.00
CA PHE A 60 -0.92 -12.21 -0.40
C PHE A 60 -0.59 -10.96 -1.24
N PRO A 61 0.20 -11.08 -2.32
CA PRO A 61 0.56 -9.94 -3.17
C PRO A 61 -0.58 -9.53 -4.10
N THR A 62 -0.70 -8.21 -4.29
CA THR A 62 -1.43 -7.61 -5.43
C THR A 62 -0.44 -6.81 -6.29
N GLU A 63 -0.92 -6.20 -7.38
CA GLU A 63 -0.13 -5.22 -8.13
C GLU A 63 0.19 -3.96 -7.31
N THR A 64 -0.65 -3.63 -6.31
CA THR A 64 -0.50 -2.42 -5.48
C THR A 64 0.42 -2.63 -4.28
N VAL A 65 -0.08 -3.33 -3.28
CA VAL A 65 0.57 -3.65 -1.99
C VAL A 65 0.12 -5.06 -1.59
N TYR A 66 0.83 -5.70 -0.66
CA TYR A 66 0.37 -6.95 -0.06
C TYR A 66 -0.94 -6.71 0.72
N GLY A 67 -1.93 -7.56 0.49
CA GLY A 67 -3.21 -7.58 1.19
C GLY A 67 -3.24 -8.62 2.30
N LEU A 68 -3.97 -8.35 3.38
CA LEU A 68 -4.23 -9.30 4.47
C LEU A 68 -5.66 -9.81 4.36
N GLY A 69 -5.84 -10.92 3.65
CA GLY A 69 -7.14 -11.46 3.28
C GLY A 69 -7.76 -12.35 4.33
N ALA A 70 -9.07 -12.22 4.52
CA ALA A 70 -9.91 -13.21 5.17
C ALA A 70 -11.27 -13.26 4.45
N ASP A 71 -12.03 -14.35 4.65
CA ASP A 71 -13.38 -14.48 4.10
C ASP A 71 -14.26 -13.30 4.54
N ALA A 72 -14.74 -12.50 3.58
CA ALA A 72 -15.53 -11.30 3.83
C ALA A 72 -16.94 -11.61 4.36
N THR A 73 -17.38 -12.86 4.28
CA THR A 73 -18.72 -13.30 4.69
C THR A 73 -18.75 -13.83 6.13
N ARG A 74 -17.58 -14.04 6.74
CA ARG A 74 -17.43 -14.62 8.08
C ARG A 74 -16.94 -13.60 9.10
N SER A 75 -17.76 -13.31 10.11
CA SER A 75 -17.44 -12.35 11.17
C SER A 75 -16.14 -12.71 11.93
N GLY A 76 -15.92 -14.00 12.24
CA GLY A 76 -14.68 -14.46 12.89
C GLY A 76 -13.43 -14.12 12.06
N SER A 77 -13.46 -14.47 10.77
CA SER A 77 -12.40 -14.19 9.80
C SER A 77 -12.10 -12.69 9.67
N VAL A 78 -13.13 -11.85 9.56
CA VAL A 78 -12.95 -10.39 9.46
C VAL A 78 -12.41 -9.79 10.76
N LYS A 79 -12.85 -10.26 11.93
CA LYS A 79 -12.28 -9.88 13.23
C LYS A 79 -10.80 -10.28 13.35
N GLY A 80 -10.41 -11.42 12.77
CA GLY A 80 -9.02 -11.85 12.67
C GLY A 80 -8.12 -10.81 11.98
N ILE A 81 -8.62 -10.14 10.93
CA ILE A 81 -7.89 -9.04 10.27
C ILE A 81 -7.65 -7.88 11.23
N TYR A 82 -8.69 -7.43 11.93
CA TYR A 82 -8.58 -6.31 12.88
C TYR A 82 -7.62 -6.65 14.03
N ALA A 83 -7.72 -7.87 14.57
CA ALA A 83 -6.87 -8.38 15.64
C ALA A 83 -5.39 -8.46 15.22
N ALA A 84 -5.08 -9.09 14.08
CA ALA A 84 -3.71 -9.22 13.60
C ALA A 84 -3.05 -7.84 13.36
N LYS A 85 -3.80 -6.90 12.79
CA LYS A 85 -3.28 -5.55 12.49
C LYS A 85 -3.22 -4.61 13.68
N GLY A 86 -4.02 -4.85 14.73
CA GLY A 86 -4.33 -3.84 15.74
C GLY A 86 -5.07 -2.64 15.12
N ARG A 87 -6.00 -2.90 14.20
CA ARG A 87 -6.73 -1.86 13.44
C ARG A 87 -8.03 -1.48 14.17
N PRO A 88 -8.41 -0.19 14.22
CA PRO A 88 -9.73 0.22 14.72
C PRO A 88 -10.88 -0.39 13.91
N SER A 89 -11.90 -0.90 14.59
CA SER A 89 -13.05 -1.58 13.97
C SER A 89 -14.00 -0.65 13.21
N ASP A 90 -13.88 0.67 13.37
CA ASP A 90 -14.67 1.67 12.65
C ASP A 90 -14.10 2.01 11.25
N ASN A 91 -13.00 1.37 10.86
CA ASN A 91 -12.35 1.60 9.57
C ASN A 91 -12.71 0.45 8.60
N PRO A 92 -13.56 0.69 7.57
CA PRO A 92 -14.07 -0.35 6.70
C PRO A 92 -12.95 -1.04 5.91
N LEU A 93 -13.26 -2.20 5.31
CA LEU A 93 -12.34 -3.00 4.52
C LEU A 93 -12.76 -3.03 3.04
N ILE A 94 -11.79 -3.21 2.14
CA ILE A 94 -12.05 -3.41 0.71
C ILE A 94 -12.23 -4.90 0.46
N VAL A 95 -13.33 -5.24 -0.20
CA VAL A 95 -13.66 -6.58 -0.64
C VAL A 95 -13.01 -6.83 -2.00
N HIS A 96 -12.22 -7.89 -2.10
CA HIS A 96 -11.58 -8.33 -3.32
C HIS A 96 -12.38 -9.48 -3.94
N VAL A 97 -12.63 -9.38 -5.24
CA VAL A 97 -13.36 -10.39 -6.03
C VAL A 97 -12.48 -10.89 -7.18
N ALA A 98 -12.71 -12.14 -7.60
CA ALA A 98 -11.98 -12.74 -8.72
C ALA A 98 -12.56 -12.36 -10.09
N ASP A 99 -13.87 -12.12 -10.15
CA ASP A 99 -14.61 -11.89 -11.40
C ASP A 99 -15.93 -11.15 -11.14
N LEU A 100 -16.59 -10.68 -12.20
CA LEU A 100 -17.86 -9.96 -12.07
C LEU A 100 -19.00 -10.88 -11.64
N HIS A 101 -18.93 -12.19 -11.90
CA HIS A 101 -19.89 -13.15 -11.38
C HIS A 101 -19.95 -13.11 -9.85
N MET A 102 -18.81 -13.26 -9.17
CA MET A 102 -18.71 -13.16 -7.71
C MET A 102 -19.19 -11.80 -7.17
N LEU A 103 -18.90 -10.71 -7.88
CA LEU A 103 -19.38 -9.38 -7.47
C LEU A 103 -20.91 -9.27 -7.56
N ARG A 104 -21.52 -9.76 -8.64
CA ARG A 104 -22.98 -9.76 -8.81
C ARG A 104 -23.66 -10.67 -7.80
N GLU A 105 -23.03 -11.79 -7.43
CA GLU A 105 -23.53 -12.63 -6.33
C GLU A 105 -23.58 -11.87 -5.01
N LEU A 106 -22.58 -11.03 -4.70
CA LEU A 106 -22.59 -10.19 -3.49
C LEU A 106 -23.70 -9.14 -3.51
N LEU A 107 -23.92 -8.50 -4.66
CA LEU A 107 -24.92 -7.44 -4.81
C LEU A 107 -26.35 -7.99 -4.85
N GLY A 108 -26.54 -9.22 -5.35
CA GLY A 108 -27.86 -9.74 -5.65
C GLY A 108 -28.53 -8.95 -6.78
N LYS A 109 -29.64 -9.49 -7.31
CA LYS A 109 -30.45 -8.77 -8.29
C LYS A 109 -31.64 -8.10 -7.59
N GLU A 110 -31.87 -6.83 -7.86
CA GLU A 110 -33.12 -6.16 -7.48
C GLU A 110 -34.24 -6.44 -8.49
N ARG A 111 -33.89 -6.57 -9.78
CA ARG A 111 -34.79 -6.88 -10.89
C ARG A 111 -34.11 -7.83 -11.89
N ASP A 112 -34.89 -8.61 -12.62
CA ASP A 112 -34.34 -9.62 -13.54
C ASP A 112 -33.64 -9.01 -14.77
N ASP A 113 -34.02 -7.79 -15.15
CA ASP A 113 -33.64 -7.08 -16.37
C ASP A 113 -32.50 -6.04 -16.20
N GLU A 114 -32.05 -5.78 -14.97
CA GLU A 114 -30.96 -4.83 -14.69
C GLU A 114 -29.70 -5.53 -14.16
N ASP A 115 -28.53 -5.04 -14.57
CA ASP A 115 -27.25 -5.47 -13.97
C ASP A 115 -27.18 -4.91 -12.54
N ALA A 116 -26.82 -5.77 -11.59
CA ALA A 116 -26.68 -5.40 -10.17
C ALA A 116 -25.59 -4.34 -9.96
N ILE A 117 -24.61 -4.26 -10.86
CA ILE A 117 -23.56 -3.26 -10.82
C ILE A 117 -24.09 -1.95 -11.43
N PRO A 118 -24.07 -0.81 -10.71
CA PRO A 118 -24.54 0.45 -11.24
C PRO A 118 -23.85 0.82 -12.56
N SER A 119 -24.65 1.16 -13.58
CA SER A 119 -24.19 1.40 -14.95
C SER A 119 -23.08 2.45 -15.07
N ARG A 120 -23.06 3.44 -14.15
CA ARG A 120 -21.99 4.46 -14.05
C ARG A 120 -20.60 3.86 -13.91
N TYR A 121 -20.45 2.67 -13.32
CA TYR A 121 -19.15 2.02 -13.14
C TYR A 121 -18.70 1.22 -14.35
N ARG A 122 -19.57 0.96 -15.33
CA ARG A 122 -19.25 0.10 -16.48
C ARG A 122 -17.99 0.53 -17.21
N THR A 123 -17.89 1.81 -17.57
CA THR A 123 -16.73 2.38 -18.25
C THR A 123 -15.44 2.22 -17.43
N LEU A 124 -15.53 2.40 -16.11
CA LEU A 124 -14.37 2.25 -15.24
C LEU A 124 -13.94 0.79 -15.10
N ILE A 125 -14.90 -0.13 -14.98
CA ILE A 125 -14.64 -1.57 -14.91
C ILE A 125 -13.96 -2.04 -16.21
N ASP A 126 -14.54 -1.68 -17.36
CA ASP A 126 -14.02 -2.12 -18.67
C ASP A 126 -12.60 -1.60 -18.96
N ARG A 127 -12.25 -0.44 -18.39
CA ARG A 127 -10.94 0.19 -18.59
C ARG A 127 -9.90 -0.20 -17.55
N PHE A 128 -10.29 -0.29 -16.28
CA PHE A 128 -9.36 -0.34 -15.16
C PHE A 128 -9.43 -1.65 -14.36
N TRP A 129 -10.39 -2.53 -14.63
CA TRP A 129 -10.42 -3.87 -14.03
C TRP A 129 -9.95 -4.96 -15.01
N PRO A 130 -9.17 -5.95 -14.52
CA PRO A 130 -8.60 -6.01 -13.18
C PRO A 130 -7.51 -4.93 -13.00
N GLY A 131 -7.38 -4.36 -11.81
CA GLY A 131 -6.38 -3.31 -11.57
C GLY A 131 -6.59 -2.47 -10.31
N PRO A 132 -5.84 -1.35 -10.21
CA PRO A 132 -5.74 -0.56 -8.99
C PRO A 132 -6.91 0.42 -8.80
N LEU A 133 -8.12 0.00 -9.16
CA LEU A 133 -9.36 0.73 -8.92
C LEU A 133 -10.20 0.03 -7.85
N THR A 134 -10.71 0.81 -6.90
CA THR A 134 -11.75 0.40 -5.96
C THR A 134 -12.98 1.27 -6.20
N ILE A 135 -14.14 0.63 -6.40
CA ILE A 135 -15.42 1.30 -6.58
C ILE A 135 -16.28 1.13 -5.32
N LEU A 136 -17.04 2.16 -4.93
CA LEU A 136 -17.99 2.08 -3.82
C LEU A 136 -19.34 1.56 -4.32
N LEU A 137 -19.87 0.52 -3.67
CA LEU A 137 -21.11 -0.12 -4.04
C LEU A 137 -22.10 -0.12 -2.87
N PRO A 138 -23.42 -0.08 -3.14
CA PRO A 138 -24.41 -0.29 -2.09
C PRO A 138 -24.22 -1.67 -1.46
N ASN A 139 -24.45 -1.78 -0.15
CA ASN A 139 -24.48 -3.05 0.57
C ASN A 139 -25.94 -3.54 0.70
N PRO A 140 -26.35 -4.57 -0.07
CA PRO A 140 -27.73 -5.05 -0.08
C PRO A 140 -28.19 -5.56 1.28
N GLN A 141 -29.50 -5.62 1.48
CA GLN A 141 -30.13 -6.19 2.66
C GLN A 141 -31.03 -7.39 2.27
N PRO A 142 -30.84 -8.59 2.89
CA PRO A 142 -29.83 -8.91 3.89
C PRO A 142 -28.41 -8.94 3.30
N SER A 143 -27.44 -8.40 4.04
CA SER A 143 -26.04 -8.39 3.60
C SER A 143 -25.43 -9.79 3.63
N LYS A 144 -24.70 -10.14 2.57
CA LYS A 144 -23.84 -11.34 2.54
C LYS A 144 -22.49 -11.12 3.20
N LEU A 145 -22.12 -9.87 3.48
CA LEU A 145 -20.85 -9.50 4.10
C LEU A 145 -21.00 -9.55 5.63
N ALA A 146 -19.92 -9.90 6.31
CA ALA A 146 -19.84 -9.72 7.74
C ALA A 146 -19.95 -8.22 8.09
N PRO A 147 -20.65 -7.85 9.18
CA PRO A 147 -20.90 -6.45 9.53
C PRO A 147 -19.62 -5.65 9.78
N GLU A 148 -18.54 -6.33 10.19
CA GLU A 148 -17.23 -5.73 10.40
C GLU A 148 -16.58 -5.25 9.09
N VAL A 149 -16.98 -5.76 7.91
CA VAL A 149 -16.44 -5.31 6.62
C VAL A 149 -16.81 -3.86 6.34
N THR A 150 -18.08 -3.51 6.54
CA THR A 150 -18.58 -2.16 6.24
C THR A 150 -18.49 -1.22 7.44
N ALA A 151 -18.16 -1.74 8.63
CA ALA A 151 -18.14 -0.96 9.87
C ALA A 151 -19.45 -0.18 10.12
N GLY A 152 -20.59 -0.79 9.76
CA GLY A 152 -21.92 -0.18 9.89
C GLY A 152 -22.34 0.74 8.74
N LEU A 153 -21.52 0.90 7.70
CA LEU A 153 -21.89 1.66 6.51
C LEU A 153 -22.89 0.88 5.63
N THR A 154 -23.72 1.64 4.90
CA THR A 154 -24.65 1.13 3.89
C THR A 154 -23.98 0.84 2.54
N THR A 155 -22.67 1.05 2.45
CA THR A 155 -21.85 0.83 1.26
C THR A 155 -20.60 0.03 1.61
N PHE A 156 -19.98 -0.58 0.59
CA PHE A 156 -18.69 -1.24 0.71
C PHE A 156 -17.80 -0.93 -0.50
N GLY A 157 -16.48 -1.00 -0.32
CA GLY A 157 -15.54 -0.88 -1.43
C GLY A 157 -15.25 -2.23 -2.05
N ALA A 158 -15.38 -2.35 -3.38
CA ALA A 158 -15.03 -3.55 -4.14
C ALA A 158 -13.83 -3.31 -5.05
N ARG A 159 -13.01 -4.34 -5.24
CA ARG A 159 -11.85 -4.32 -6.15
C ARG A 159 -11.62 -5.67 -6.79
N MET A 160 -11.23 -5.66 -8.07
CA MET A 160 -10.69 -6.82 -8.76
C MET A 160 -9.18 -6.61 -9.00
N PRO A 161 -8.28 -7.25 -8.23
CA PRO A 161 -6.83 -7.00 -8.34
C PRO A 161 -6.27 -7.56 -9.65
N SER A 162 -5.28 -6.89 -10.27
CA SER A 162 -4.60 -7.38 -11.49
C SER A 162 -3.46 -8.37 -11.22
N SER A 163 -3.46 -9.01 -10.05
CA SER A 163 -2.52 -10.07 -9.70
C SER A 163 -3.14 -11.44 -10.03
N PRO A 164 -2.59 -12.21 -10.99
CA PRO A 164 -3.07 -13.57 -11.28
C PRO A 164 -3.05 -14.48 -10.06
N LEU A 165 -2.09 -14.27 -9.15
CA LEU A 165 -2.01 -14.97 -7.87
C LEU A 165 -3.21 -14.63 -6.98
N ALA A 166 -3.52 -13.34 -6.82
CA ALA A 166 -4.67 -12.89 -6.02
C ALA A 166 -6.00 -13.38 -6.61
N LEU A 167 -6.19 -13.24 -7.93
CA LEU A 167 -7.39 -13.71 -8.62
C LEU A 167 -7.59 -15.22 -8.44
N SER A 168 -6.51 -16.00 -8.59
CA SER A 168 -6.55 -17.46 -8.42
C SER A 168 -6.80 -17.86 -6.96
N LEU A 169 -6.20 -17.17 -5.99
CA LEU A 169 -6.47 -17.38 -4.56
C LEU A 169 -7.96 -17.15 -4.24
N ILE A 170 -8.52 -16.02 -4.67
CA ILE A 170 -9.93 -15.67 -4.45
C ILE A 170 -10.84 -16.71 -5.13
N LYS A 171 -10.51 -17.12 -6.35
CA LYS A 171 -11.29 -18.13 -7.09
C LYS A 171 -11.27 -19.51 -6.40
N LEU A 172 -10.11 -19.96 -5.91
CA LEU A 172 -9.97 -21.23 -5.17
C LEU A 172 -10.64 -21.18 -3.80
N ALA A 173 -10.61 -20.03 -3.15
CA ALA A 173 -11.33 -19.81 -1.90
C ALA A 173 -12.84 -19.88 -2.12
N GLY A 174 -13.33 -19.49 -3.31
CA GLY A 174 -14.75 -19.52 -3.66
C GLY A 174 -15.58 -18.51 -2.88
N VAL A 175 -14.92 -17.56 -2.20
CA VAL A 175 -15.52 -16.52 -1.38
C VAL A 175 -14.79 -15.19 -1.64
N PRO A 176 -15.48 -14.05 -1.54
CA PRO A 176 -14.85 -12.74 -1.62
C PRO A 176 -13.96 -12.50 -0.40
N LEU A 177 -12.82 -11.85 -0.60
CA LEU A 177 -11.84 -11.64 0.47
C LEU A 177 -11.84 -10.18 0.94
N ALA A 178 -12.11 -9.94 2.21
CA ALA A 178 -11.85 -8.64 2.82
C ALA A 178 -10.34 -8.52 3.02
N ALA A 179 -9.69 -7.51 2.41
CA ALA A 179 -8.24 -7.40 2.43
C ALA A 179 -7.76 -5.94 2.50
N PRO A 180 -7.47 -5.40 3.70
CA PRO A 180 -6.64 -4.20 3.82
C PRO A 180 -5.17 -4.53 3.53
N SER A 181 -4.30 -3.52 3.50
CA SER A 181 -2.85 -3.71 3.41
C SER A 181 -2.31 -4.59 4.55
N ALA A 182 -1.28 -5.41 4.31
CA ALA A 182 -0.78 -6.42 5.24
C ALA A 182 0.28 -5.93 6.25
N ASN A 183 0.16 -4.69 6.73
CA ASN A 183 1.04 -4.10 7.74
C ASN A 183 0.38 -4.04 9.11
N ALA A 184 1.17 -3.87 10.17
CA ALA A 184 0.63 -3.42 11.46
C ALA A 184 0.01 -2.02 11.27
N SER A 185 -1.04 -1.68 12.03
CA SER A 185 -1.65 -0.35 11.94
C SER A 185 -0.60 0.77 12.09
N THR A 186 -0.82 1.90 11.43
CA THR A 186 0.07 3.08 11.29
C THR A 186 1.36 2.92 10.47
N LYS A 187 1.94 1.72 10.37
CA LYS A 187 3.16 1.48 9.57
C LYS A 187 2.95 1.69 8.05
N PRO A 188 4.03 1.94 7.26
CA PRO A 188 3.97 1.97 5.79
C PRO A 188 3.33 0.72 5.19
N SER A 189 2.72 0.80 4.01
CA SER A 189 2.15 -0.41 3.38
C SER A 189 3.25 -1.38 2.92
N PRO A 190 3.03 -2.70 2.98
CA PRO A 190 4.03 -3.68 2.59
C PRO A 190 3.97 -3.93 1.08
N THR A 191 5.12 -3.83 0.41
CA THR A 191 5.28 -4.13 -1.03
C THR A 191 6.07 -5.40 -1.30
N ALA A 192 6.43 -6.15 -0.26
CA ALA A 192 7.18 -7.42 -0.33
C ALA A 192 6.75 -8.33 0.83
N ALA A 193 6.93 -9.65 0.67
CA ALA A 193 6.58 -10.64 1.70
C ALA A 193 7.31 -10.39 3.02
N GLN A 194 8.60 -10.00 2.96
CA GLN A 194 9.38 -9.70 4.17
C GLN A 194 8.79 -8.51 4.95
N HIS A 195 8.32 -7.46 4.27
CA HIS A 195 7.65 -6.34 4.94
C HIS A 195 6.41 -6.77 5.73
N VAL A 196 5.71 -7.82 5.26
CA VAL A 196 4.58 -8.42 5.98
C VAL A 196 5.09 -9.19 7.20
N LYS A 197 6.14 -10.00 7.05
CA LYS A 197 6.75 -10.75 8.15
C LYS A 197 7.22 -9.81 9.26
N ASP A 198 7.97 -8.76 8.93
CA ASP A 198 8.46 -7.76 9.90
C ASP A 198 7.36 -7.12 10.76
N ASP A 199 6.13 -7.09 10.24
CA ASP A 199 4.99 -6.44 10.87
C ASP A 199 4.06 -7.42 11.60
N LEU A 200 3.85 -8.61 11.03
CA LEU A 200 2.80 -9.54 11.41
C LEU A 200 3.33 -10.91 11.83
N ASP A 201 4.64 -11.09 12.00
CA ASP A 201 5.22 -12.32 12.54
C ASP A 201 4.59 -12.66 13.89
N GLY A 202 4.20 -13.93 14.03
CA GLY A 202 3.48 -14.44 15.19
C GLY A 202 2.00 -14.06 15.28
N ARG A 203 1.49 -13.22 14.37
CA ARG A 203 0.07 -12.78 14.32
C ARG A 203 -0.75 -13.44 13.22
N ILE A 204 -0.07 -13.95 12.19
CA ILE A 204 -0.68 -14.67 11.05
C ILE A 204 0.14 -15.93 10.75
N GLU A 205 -0.46 -16.93 10.10
CA GLU A 205 0.24 -18.18 9.80
C GLU A 205 0.91 -18.18 8.43
N ILE A 206 0.27 -17.59 7.42
CA ILE A 206 0.66 -17.76 6.01
C ILE A 206 0.88 -16.41 5.34
N ILE A 207 2.05 -16.26 4.73
CA ILE A 207 2.36 -15.20 3.77
C ILE A 207 2.66 -15.87 2.43
N LEU A 208 1.82 -15.62 1.42
CA LEU A 208 2.11 -16.04 0.05
C LEU A 208 3.12 -15.06 -0.56
N ASP A 209 4.26 -15.54 -1.04
CA ASP A 209 5.30 -14.72 -1.68
C ASP A 209 5.26 -14.90 -3.20
N GLY A 210 4.76 -13.89 -3.89
CA GLY A 210 4.76 -13.79 -5.36
C GLY A 210 5.70 -12.70 -5.87
N GLY A 211 6.68 -12.28 -5.06
CA GLY A 211 7.61 -11.21 -5.38
C GLY A 211 7.11 -9.80 -5.01
N PRO A 212 7.88 -8.76 -5.38
CA PRO A 212 7.56 -7.37 -5.06
C PRO A 212 6.37 -6.83 -5.86
N CYS A 213 5.61 -5.93 -5.26
CA CYS A 213 4.51 -5.23 -5.95
C CYS A 213 5.02 -4.27 -7.04
N GLN A 214 4.21 -4.06 -8.07
CA GLN A 214 4.60 -3.26 -9.26
C GLN A 214 4.25 -1.78 -9.14
N VAL A 215 3.14 -1.43 -8.49
CA VAL A 215 2.66 -0.04 -8.37
C VAL A 215 3.20 0.65 -7.11
N GLY A 216 3.24 -0.07 -5.97
CA GLY A 216 3.78 0.42 -4.71
C GLY A 216 2.93 1.44 -3.93
N VAL A 217 1.82 1.93 -4.51
CA VAL A 217 0.77 2.68 -3.80
C VAL A 217 -0.55 1.94 -3.87
N GLU A 218 -1.48 2.20 -2.94
CA GLU A 218 -2.78 1.53 -2.93
C GLU A 218 -3.68 1.93 -4.11
N SER A 219 -4.80 1.21 -4.26
CA SER A 219 -5.81 1.51 -5.27
C SER A 219 -6.43 2.89 -5.09
N THR A 220 -6.78 3.53 -6.20
CA THR A 220 -7.65 4.70 -6.22
C THR A 220 -9.05 4.27 -5.79
N VAL A 221 -9.66 5.00 -4.86
CA VAL A 221 -11.03 4.71 -4.38
C VAL A 221 -11.97 5.78 -4.89
N VAL A 222 -13.00 5.37 -5.61
CA VAL A 222 -14.01 6.26 -6.19
C VAL A 222 -15.40 5.94 -5.67
N ASP A 223 -16.22 6.99 -5.55
CA ASP A 223 -17.64 6.89 -5.26
C ASP A 223 -18.44 7.59 -6.37
N GLY A 224 -19.10 6.76 -7.18
CA GLY A 224 -20.05 7.14 -8.23
C GLY A 224 -21.51 6.99 -7.81
N LEU A 225 -21.80 6.76 -6.53
CA LEU A 225 -23.16 6.75 -5.99
C LEU A 225 -23.68 8.17 -5.68
N CYS A 226 -22.80 9.18 -5.75
CA CYS A 226 -23.14 10.59 -5.62
C CYS A 226 -22.95 11.37 -6.93
N GLU A 227 -23.52 12.58 -6.98
CA GLU A 227 -23.39 13.51 -8.10
C GLU A 227 -22.89 14.88 -7.60
N PRO A 228 -21.74 15.39 -8.09
CA PRO A 228 -20.79 14.70 -8.98
C PRO A 228 -20.10 13.49 -8.31
N PRO A 229 -19.58 12.51 -9.08
CA PRO A 229 -18.73 11.45 -8.54
C PRO A 229 -17.49 12.01 -7.86
N VAL A 230 -16.94 11.27 -6.90
CA VAL A 230 -15.77 11.73 -6.13
C VAL A 230 -14.66 10.69 -6.03
N VAL A 231 -13.42 11.18 -5.96
CA VAL A 231 -12.25 10.39 -5.53
C VAL A 231 -12.11 10.50 -4.02
N LEU A 232 -12.32 9.39 -3.31
CA LEU A 232 -12.17 9.29 -1.85
C LEU A 232 -10.73 9.04 -1.43
N ARG A 233 -9.91 8.43 -2.30
CA ARG A 233 -8.49 8.18 -2.05
C ARG A 233 -7.70 8.17 -3.37
N PRO A 234 -6.60 8.94 -3.48
CA PRO A 234 -5.71 8.83 -4.62
C PRO A 234 -4.88 7.55 -4.55
N GLY A 235 -4.55 6.99 -5.70
CA GLY A 235 -3.85 5.72 -5.84
C GLY A 235 -3.32 5.50 -7.26
N GLY A 236 -3.27 4.25 -7.70
CA GLY A 236 -2.67 3.87 -8.99
C GLY A 236 -3.39 4.37 -10.26
N ILE A 237 -4.58 4.98 -10.14
CA ILE A 237 -5.34 5.57 -11.27
C ILE A 237 -5.59 7.03 -11.02
N GLY A 238 -5.37 7.81 -12.06
CA GLY A 238 -5.43 9.24 -12.00
C GLY A 238 -6.78 9.93 -12.08
N LEU A 239 -6.86 11.18 -11.60
CA LEU A 239 -8.06 11.99 -11.72
C LEU A 239 -8.35 12.31 -13.20
N GLU A 240 -7.34 12.66 -13.98
CA GLU A 240 -7.53 12.97 -15.40
C GLU A 240 -7.83 11.70 -16.21
N GLU A 241 -7.24 10.56 -15.82
CA GLU A 241 -7.62 9.26 -16.38
C GLU A 241 -9.10 8.93 -16.10
N LEU A 242 -9.60 9.22 -14.90
CA LEU A 242 -11.01 9.06 -14.57
C LEU A 242 -11.90 10.01 -15.38
N ARG A 243 -11.52 11.29 -15.49
CA ARG A 243 -12.27 12.31 -16.27
C ARG A 243 -12.39 11.98 -17.75
N SER A 244 -11.42 11.26 -18.30
CA SER A 244 -11.47 10.79 -19.69
C SER A 244 -12.46 9.64 -19.92
N CYS A 245 -13.13 9.13 -18.89
CA CYS A 245 -14.13 8.08 -18.99
C CYS A 245 -15.56 8.66 -19.09
N PRO A 246 -16.38 8.22 -20.07
CA PRO A 246 -17.79 8.58 -20.13
C PRO A 246 -18.54 8.43 -18.80
N GLY A 247 -19.22 9.50 -18.37
CA GLY A 247 -19.99 9.58 -17.11
C GLY A 247 -19.18 9.95 -15.87
N TRP A 248 -17.89 10.24 -16.04
CA TRP A 248 -16.95 10.64 -14.98
C TRP A 248 -16.24 11.97 -15.27
N GLU A 249 -16.66 12.71 -16.28
CA GLU A 249 -16.04 13.96 -16.75
C GLU A 249 -15.99 15.03 -15.66
N ASN A 250 -16.98 15.04 -14.77
CA ASN A 250 -17.12 15.99 -13.66
C ASN A 250 -16.59 15.45 -12.32
N VAL A 251 -15.85 14.33 -12.29
CA VAL A 251 -15.33 13.76 -11.04
C VAL A 251 -14.43 14.76 -10.32
N VAL A 252 -14.60 14.85 -9.00
CA VAL A 252 -13.86 15.79 -8.14
C VAL A 252 -13.08 15.09 -7.02
N LYS A 253 -12.08 15.78 -6.47
CA LYS A 253 -11.30 15.30 -5.32
C LYS A 253 -12.10 15.52 -4.04
N ALA A 254 -12.30 14.45 -3.25
CA ALA A 254 -12.92 14.53 -1.91
C ALA A 254 -11.95 14.15 -0.78
N TYR A 255 -10.72 13.78 -1.10
CA TYR A 255 -9.67 13.56 -0.10
C TYR A 255 -8.98 14.88 0.28
N LYS A 256 -8.48 14.92 1.52
CA LYS A 256 -7.57 15.97 2.00
C LYS A 256 -6.16 15.41 2.15
N ASP A 257 -5.18 16.30 2.10
CA ASP A 257 -3.76 15.95 2.26
C ASP A 257 -3.35 15.66 3.72
N HIS A 258 -4.19 16.03 4.68
CA HIS A 258 -4.05 15.68 6.10
C HIS A 258 -5.15 14.69 6.54
N SER A 259 -4.85 13.88 7.56
CA SER A 259 -5.83 12.98 8.18
C SER A 259 -6.99 13.78 8.78
N GLU A 260 -8.23 13.34 8.55
CA GLU A 260 -9.40 14.03 9.12
C GLU A 260 -9.46 13.85 10.65
N GLU A 261 -9.18 14.93 11.38
CA GLU A 261 -9.50 15.05 12.81
C GLU A 261 -11.01 15.29 12.97
N GLY A 262 -11.81 14.23 12.81
CA GLY A 262 -13.26 14.30 12.89
C GLY A 262 -13.89 13.10 13.58
N LYS A 263 -15.06 13.31 14.21
CA LYS A 263 -15.86 12.23 14.83
C LYS A 263 -16.60 11.36 13.81
N ALA A 264 -16.71 11.77 12.55
CA ALA A 264 -17.41 11.01 11.52
C ALA A 264 -16.63 9.74 11.13
N ALA A 265 -17.36 8.65 10.86
CA ALA A 265 -16.77 7.39 10.39
C ALA A 265 -16.25 7.55 8.95
N PRO A 266 -15.05 7.01 8.60
CA PRO A 266 -14.50 7.12 7.26
C PRO A 266 -15.32 6.29 6.26
N ARG A 267 -15.70 6.88 5.12
CA ARG A 267 -16.41 6.18 4.02
C ARG A 267 -15.56 5.14 3.29
N ALA A 268 -14.24 5.30 3.35
CA ALA A 268 -13.26 4.42 2.72
C ALA A 268 -11.96 4.34 3.56
N PRO A 269 -11.15 3.27 3.39
CA PRO A 269 -9.87 3.17 4.08
C PRO A 269 -8.93 4.33 3.71
N GLY A 270 -8.17 4.85 4.69
CA GLY A 270 -7.11 5.83 4.45
C GLY A 270 -7.51 7.31 4.62
N MET A 271 -8.72 7.59 5.13
CA MET A 271 -9.24 8.96 5.31
C MET A 271 -8.98 9.56 6.71
N LYS A 272 -9.19 8.80 7.80
CA LYS A 272 -9.25 9.34 9.17
C LYS A 272 -7.95 9.22 9.98
N TYR A 273 -7.26 8.08 9.90
CA TYR A 273 -6.13 7.78 10.78
C TYR A 273 -4.79 8.18 10.17
N LYS A 274 -3.79 8.47 11.02
CA LYS A 274 -2.39 8.62 10.58
C LYS A 274 -1.94 7.27 10.02
N HIS A 275 -1.81 7.23 8.70
CA HIS A 275 -1.33 6.07 7.97
C HIS A 275 0.06 6.40 7.43
N TYR A 276 0.92 5.39 7.30
CA TYR A 276 2.20 5.48 6.60
C TYR A 276 3.36 6.13 7.35
N SER A 277 3.27 6.28 8.68
CA SER A 277 4.36 6.87 9.45
C SER A 277 5.40 5.81 9.81
N PRO A 278 6.65 5.94 9.35
CA PRO A 278 7.76 5.20 9.91
C PRO A 278 7.97 5.57 11.40
N LYS A 279 8.81 4.81 12.11
CA LYS A 279 9.25 5.16 13.48
C LYS A 279 10.09 6.43 13.46
N ALA A 280 10.92 6.60 12.43
CA ALA A 280 11.75 7.78 12.23
C ALA A 280 10.90 9.04 12.03
N ARG A 281 11.43 10.20 12.46
CA ARG A 281 10.85 11.50 12.12
C ARG A 281 10.99 11.71 10.61
N VAL A 282 9.90 12.03 9.91
CA VAL A 282 9.94 12.31 8.46
C VAL A 282 9.81 13.80 8.22
N VAL A 283 10.74 14.37 7.47
CA VAL A 283 10.68 15.76 6.98
C VAL A 283 10.56 15.74 5.47
N LEU A 284 9.41 16.18 4.96
CA LEU A 284 9.13 16.27 3.53
C LEU A 284 9.51 17.66 3.03
N TYR A 285 10.29 17.70 1.95
CA TYR A 285 10.59 18.93 1.22
C TYR A 285 9.74 18.98 -0.05
N GLU A 286 8.70 19.81 -0.09
CA GLU A 286 7.88 19.93 -1.30
C GLU A 286 8.72 20.46 -2.46
N SER A 287 8.33 20.10 -3.69
CA SER A 287 8.99 20.56 -4.91
C SER A 287 8.97 22.08 -5.04
N THR A 288 7.95 22.74 -4.49
CA THR A 288 7.77 24.20 -4.48
C THR A 288 8.69 24.94 -3.51
N TYR A 289 9.27 24.24 -2.53
CA TYR A 289 10.09 24.87 -1.50
C TYR A 289 11.47 25.23 -2.05
N GLN A 290 11.67 26.51 -2.37
CA GLN A 290 12.84 27.01 -3.09
C GLN A 290 14.14 26.87 -2.30
N ASP A 291 14.14 27.15 -0.99
CA ASP A 291 15.35 27.08 -0.18
C ASP A 291 15.91 25.64 -0.08
N GLY A 292 15.03 24.65 -0.26
CA GLY A 292 15.38 23.23 -0.24
C GLY A 292 15.73 22.62 -1.59
N PHE A 293 15.91 23.44 -2.63
CA PHE A 293 16.17 22.94 -3.98
C PHE A 293 17.47 22.13 -4.08
N ASP A 294 18.55 22.62 -3.45
CA ASP A 294 19.87 21.99 -3.49
C ASP A 294 20.07 20.90 -2.42
N GLY A 295 19.13 20.73 -1.50
CA GLY A 295 19.24 19.73 -0.46
C GLY A 295 18.55 20.06 0.86
N VAL A 296 18.93 19.29 1.88
CA VAL A 296 18.49 19.46 3.26
C VAL A 296 19.16 20.69 3.87
N LEU A 297 18.35 21.53 4.52
CA LEU A 297 18.86 22.72 5.20
C LEU A 297 19.63 22.35 6.47
N PRO A 298 20.80 22.99 6.75
CA PRO A 298 21.55 22.74 7.97
C PRO A 298 20.74 22.94 9.27
N SER A 299 19.77 23.85 9.26
CA SER A 299 18.86 24.09 10.39
C SER A 299 18.03 22.85 10.75
N ASP A 300 17.64 22.05 9.74
CA ASP A 300 16.78 20.89 9.95
C ASP A 300 17.54 19.69 10.53
N ILE A 301 18.85 19.64 10.35
CA ILE A 301 19.73 18.68 11.03
C ILE A 301 19.80 19.00 12.54
N GLY A 302 19.71 20.28 12.90
CA GLY A 302 19.86 20.81 14.27
C GLY A 302 18.66 20.60 15.20
N VAL A 303 17.44 20.54 14.67
CA VAL A 303 16.17 20.43 15.45
C VAL A 303 15.93 19.02 16.01
N THR A 304 16.87 18.09 15.87
CA THR A 304 16.73 16.66 16.19
C THR A 304 17.03 16.30 17.66
N GLY A 305 16.94 17.23 18.61
CA GLY A 305 17.32 16.98 20.02
C GLY A 305 16.49 17.62 21.12
N ALA A 306 15.35 18.28 20.83
CA ALA A 306 14.55 18.96 21.84
C ALA A 306 13.07 18.55 21.80
N THR A 307 12.80 17.27 22.06
CA THR A 307 11.53 16.90 22.71
C THR A 307 11.82 16.74 24.20
N GLU A 308 11.62 17.82 24.94
CA GLU A 308 11.50 17.78 26.39
C GLU A 308 10.30 16.92 26.77
N ASN A 309 10.56 15.70 27.24
CA ASN A 309 9.75 15.04 28.26
C ASN A 309 10.56 13.94 28.95
N GLY A 310 11.13 14.29 30.11
CA GLY A 310 11.34 13.44 31.28
C GLY A 310 12.15 12.14 31.12
N ASN A 311 13.36 12.15 31.70
CA ASN A 311 14.29 11.03 31.92
C ASN A 311 15.27 10.67 30.79
N ALA A 312 16.09 11.63 30.38
CA ALA A 312 17.40 11.30 29.83
C ALA A 312 18.41 11.13 30.98
N GLN A 313 18.78 9.88 31.28
CA GLN A 313 20.04 9.61 31.97
C GLN A 313 21.18 10.18 31.12
N LYS A 314 21.83 11.23 31.62
CA LYS A 314 23.08 11.75 31.04
C LYS A 314 24.17 10.70 31.18
N THR A 315 24.38 9.92 30.13
CA THR A 315 25.63 9.16 29.93
C THR A 315 26.53 9.96 29.00
N ASN A 316 27.79 10.14 29.37
CA ASN A 316 28.85 10.80 28.59
C ASN A 316 29.13 10.05 27.26
N GLY A 317 28.30 10.25 26.25
CA GLY A 317 28.51 9.77 24.89
C GLY A 317 27.71 10.63 23.92
N HIS A 318 28.38 11.22 22.92
CA HIS A 318 27.69 11.87 21.81
C HIS A 318 26.76 10.84 21.15
N SER A 319 25.44 11.01 21.22
CA SER A 319 24.54 10.19 20.41
C SER A 319 24.80 10.56 18.95
N SER A 320 25.49 9.70 18.20
CA SER A 320 25.75 9.89 16.78
C SER A 320 24.42 9.92 16.03
N LYS A 321 24.09 11.04 15.38
CA LYS A 321 22.83 11.18 14.63
C LYS A 321 22.82 10.21 13.45
N ARG A 322 21.70 9.55 13.20
CA ARG A 322 21.53 8.66 12.04
C ARG A 322 20.48 9.26 11.13
N ILE A 323 20.93 9.82 10.02
CA ILE A 323 20.09 10.55 9.08
C ILE A 323 19.88 9.69 7.83
N GLY A 324 18.62 9.60 7.40
CA GLY A 324 18.23 9.01 6.14
C GLY A 324 17.82 10.09 5.15
N VAL A 325 18.18 9.91 3.88
CA VAL A 325 17.76 10.75 2.77
C VAL A 325 17.15 9.84 1.71
N ILE A 326 15.93 10.17 1.28
CA ILE A 326 15.29 9.59 0.11
C ILE A 326 15.25 10.66 -0.97
N ARG A 327 16.04 10.48 -2.03
CA ARG A 327 16.14 11.41 -3.16
C ARG A 327 15.28 10.95 -4.31
N THR A 328 14.75 11.92 -5.05
CA THR A 328 13.87 11.69 -6.19
C THR A 328 14.33 12.50 -7.40
N GLN A 329 13.78 13.70 -7.60
CA GLN A 329 13.95 14.48 -8.83
C GLN A 329 15.02 15.56 -8.72
N ARG A 330 15.14 16.25 -7.58
CA ARG A 330 15.98 17.45 -7.41
C ARG A 330 17.31 17.14 -6.75
N TRP A 331 17.29 16.35 -5.69
CA TRP A 331 18.46 16.17 -4.84
C TRP A 331 19.52 15.25 -5.43
N LYS A 332 20.76 15.74 -5.45
CA LYS A 332 21.96 14.96 -5.76
C LYS A 332 22.39 14.12 -4.56
N SER A 333 23.29 13.16 -4.79
CA SER A 333 23.87 12.30 -3.75
C SER A 333 24.29 13.08 -2.50
N GLY A 334 23.81 12.65 -1.33
CA GLY A 334 24.01 13.33 -0.05
C GLY A 334 23.04 14.48 0.24
N ALA A 335 22.20 14.88 -0.72
CA ALA A 335 21.21 15.95 -0.62
C ALA A 335 21.74 17.23 0.02
N GLY A 336 22.87 17.73 -0.48
CA GLY A 336 23.49 18.98 -0.02
C GLY A 336 24.17 18.89 1.36
N LEU A 337 24.11 17.73 2.02
CA LEU A 337 24.76 17.52 3.31
C LEU A 337 26.26 17.29 3.15
N GLU A 338 27.05 17.88 4.05
CA GLU A 338 28.47 17.56 4.15
C GLU A 338 28.64 16.13 4.65
N CYS A 339 29.19 15.27 3.81
CA CYS A 339 29.41 13.87 4.14
C CYS A 339 30.72 13.32 3.58
N GLY A 340 31.22 12.26 4.22
CA GLY A 340 32.29 11.43 3.68
C GLY A 340 31.86 10.68 2.41
N ALA A 341 32.79 9.96 1.79
CA ALA A 341 32.49 9.20 0.59
C ALA A 341 31.36 8.18 0.85
N LEU A 342 30.28 8.27 0.08
CA LEU A 342 29.15 7.37 0.15
C LEU A 342 29.53 6.02 -0.49
N GLN A 343 29.42 4.94 0.29
CA GLN A 343 29.71 3.58 -0.14
C GLN A 343 28.46 2.71 -0.02
N PRO A 344 28.29 1.67 -0.85
CA PRO A 344 27.17 0.73 -0.69
C PRO A 344 27.08 0.23 0.75
N ALA A 345 25.92 0.45 1.38
CA ALA A 345 25.70 0.01 2.74
C ALA A 345 25.60 -1.53 2.75
N PRO A 346 26.25 -2.22 3.71
CA PRO A 346 26.09 -3.66 3.82
C PRO A 346 24.61 -4.02 4.01
N VAL A 347 24.23 -5.14 3.40
CA VAL A 347 22.97 -5.82 3.69
C VAL A 347 23.12 -6.40 5.09
N ASN A 348 22.14 -6.20 5.99
CA ASN A 348 22.26 -6.75 7.34
C ASN A 348 22.29 -8.28 7.26
N SER A 349 23.30 -8.88 7.88
CA SER A 349 23.60 -10.32 7.83
C SER A 349 22.64 -11.22 8.62
N ASP A 350 21.62 -10.65 9.27
CA ASP A 350 20.54 -11.41 9.93
C ASP A 350 19.46 -11.87 8.92
N ASP A 351 19.57 -11.42 7.67
CA ASP A 351 18.71 -11.85 6.56
C ASP A 351 19.17 -13.25 6.08
N HIS A 352 18.54 -14.31 6.58
CA HIS A 352 18.84 -15.71 6.22
C HIS A 352 18.52 -16.10 4.76
N ASP A 353 18.17 -15.15 3.89
CA ASP A 353 17.95 -15.37 2.46
C ASP A 353 18.53 -14.20 1.63
N ASP A 354 19.68 -14.44 0.99
CA ASP A 354 20.44 -13.52 0.12
C ASP A 354 19.69 -13.05 -1.15
N ASP A 355 18.47 -13.56 -1.41
CA ASP A 355 17.77 -13.43 -2.69
C ASP A 355 16.83 -12.19 -2.79
N TYR A 356 16.79 -11.36 -1.74
CA TYR A 356 15.73 -10.35 -1.53
C TYR A 356 16.17 -8.89 -1.68
N LEU A 357 17.22 -8.62 -2.45
CA LEU A 357 17.52 -7.25 -2.89
C LEU A 357 16.31 -6.71 -3.66
N ASN A 358 15.63 -5.71 -3.11
CA ASN A 358 14.61 -4.97 -3.87
C ASN A 358 15.33 -4.31 -5.07
N PRO A 359 15.02 -4.69 -6.32
CA PRO A 359 15.73 -4.15 -7.49
C PRO A 359 15.47 -2.65 -7.71
N ALA A 360 14.58 -2.04 -6.92
CA ALA A 360 14.20 -0.64 -7.07
C ALA A 360 15.31 0.35 -6.71
N TYR A 361 16.14 0.08 -5.69
CA TYR A 361 17.15 1.02 -5.19
C TYR A 361 18.31 0.35 -4.44
N GLN A 362 19.43 1.07 -4.34
CA GLN A 362 20.59 0.72 -3.50
C GLN A 362 20.69 1.72 -2.34
N VAL A 363 21.05 1.23 -1.15
CA VAL A 363 21.35 2.10 0.00
C VAL A 363 22.85 2.38 0.04
N TYR A 364 23.21 3.66 0.18
CA TYR A 364 24.58 4.11 0.41
C TYR A 364 24.73 4.66 1.82
N LYS A 365 25.92 4.50 2.40
CA LYS A 365 26.27 4.97 3.75
C LYS A 365 27.53 5.83 3.70
N GLY A 366 27.55 6.89 4.50
CA GLY A 366 28.72 7.74 4.72
C GLY A 366 28.72 8.40 6.09
N GLU A 367 29.84 9.01 6.46
CA GLU A 367 29.96 9.84 7.67
C GLU A 367 29.26 11.18 7.43
N LEU A 368 28.36 11.59 8.33
CA LEU A 368 27.78 12.93 8.32
C LEU A 368 28.72 13.90 9.02
N LYS A 369 28.98 15.06 8.41
CA LYS A 369 29.92 16.07 8.93
C LYS A 369 29.22 17.41 9.17
N ASN A 370 29.73 18.18 10.13
CA ASN A 370 29.38 19.59 10.28
C ASN A 370 30.24 20.45 9.34
N SER A 371 29.95 21.76 9.27
CA SER A 371 30.68 22.73 8.45
C SER A 371 32.16 22.93 8.84
N GLN A 372 32.60 22.37 9.96
CA GLN A 372 33.99 22.34 10.40
C GLN A 372 34.71 21.03 9.99
N GLY A 373 34.00 20.12 9.31
CA GLY A 373 34.50 18.82 8.88
C GLY A 373 34.49 17.74 9.95
N GLU A 374 33.94 18.01 11.14
CA GLU A 374 33.87 17.06 12.24
C GLU A 374 32.73 16.07 12.01
N VAL A 375 32.96 14.79 12.30
CA VAL A 375 31.95 13.75 12.17
C VAL A 375 30.92 13.87 13.29
N ILE A 376 29.66 14.09 12.90
CA ILE A 376 28.52 14.29 13.81
C ILE A 376 27.49 13.15 13.74
N GLY A 377 27.67 12.20 12.83
CA GLY A 377 26.74 11.11 12.65
C GLY A 377 26.99 10.25 11.42
N GLU A 378 25.94 9.53 11.01
CA GLU A 378 25.89 8.70 9.82
C GLU A 378 24.82 9.20 8.87
N LEU A 379 25.10 9.14 7.58
CA LEU A 379 24.18 9.44 6.51
C LEU A 379 23.87 8.16 5.73
N PHE A 380 22.58 7.91 5.49
CA PHE A 380 22.07 6.83 4.65
C PHE A 380 21.32 7.45 3.46
N ASP A 381 21.84 7.26 2.26
CA ASP A 381 21.32 7.86 1.02
C ASP A 381 20.65 6.80 0.14
N ILE A 382 19.40 7.05 -0.24
CA ILE A 382 18.62 6.21 -1.16
C ILE A 382 18.20 7.06 -2.36
N ASP A 383 18.51 6.57 -3.56
CA ASP A 383 18.05 7.14 -4.83
C ASP A 383 16.90 6.32 -5.41
N LEU A 384 15.71 6.92 -5.52
CA LEU A 384 14.57 6.28 -6.17
C LEU A 384 14.48 6.59 -7.68
N GLY A 385 15.37 7.45 -8.17
CA GLY A 385 15.35 7.98 -9.53
C GLY A 385 14.27 9.04 -9.75
N GLN A 386 14.14 9.46 -11.00
CA GLN A 386 13.26 10.57 -11.40
C GLN A 386 11.90 10.11 -11.96
N ASP A 387 11.77 8.82 -12.31
CA ASP A 387 10.53 8.26 -12.85
C ASP A 387 9.49 8.07 -11.75
N THR A 388 8.33 8.72 -11.90
CA THR A 388 7.28 8.73 -10.87
C THR A 388 6.76 7.34 -10.53
N LYS A 389 6.70 6.41 -11.50
CA LYS A 389 6.25 5.03 -11.24
C LYS A 389 7.27 4.27 -10.41
N ARG A 390 8.56 4.42 -10.73
CA ARG A 390 9.66 3.84 -9.94
C ARG A 390 9.70 4.41 -8.52
N ILE A 391 9.47 5.72 -8.37
CA ILE A 391 9.38 6.38 -7.06
C ILE A 391 8.21 5.79 -6.26
N ALA A 392 7.02 5.66 -6.87
CA ALA A 392 5.86 5.04 -6.21
C ALA A 392 6.14 3.59 -5.78
N GLN A 393 6.83 2.80 -6.62
CA GLN A 393 7.22 1.43 -6.33
C GLN A 393 8.22 1.33 -5.16
N GLY A 394 9.21 2.23 -5.13
CA GLY A 394 10.31 2.20 -4.18
C GLY A 394 10.02 2.88 -2.84
N LEU A 395 9.10 3.84 -2.79
CA LEU A 395 8.94 4.73 -1.63
C LEU A 395 8.68 4.01 -0.30
N PHE A 396 7.65 3.16 -0.23
CA PHE A 396 7.35 2.47 1.04
C PHE A 396 8.44 1.50 1.44
N SER A 397 9.10 0.87 0.47
CA SER A 397 10.25 0.01 0.74
C SER A 397 11.42 0.82 1.28
N ALA A 398 11.72 1.99 0.71
CA ALA A 398 12.78 2.86 1.20
C ALA A 398 12.52 3.37 2.62
N LEU A 399 11.29 3.80 2.92
CA LEU A 399 10.89 4.20 4.27
C LEU A 399 11.06 3.04 5.27
N ARG A 400 10.65 1.82 4.90
CA ARG A 400 10.82 0.62 5.74
C ARG A 400 12.27 0.24 5.95
N GLU A 401 13.10 0.34 4.91
CA GLU A 401 14.52 0.02 4.99
C GLU A 401 15.26 1.00 5.92
N LEU A 402 14.93 2.29 5.86
CA LEU A 402 15.47 3.28 6.79
C LEU A 402 14.97 3.04 8.23
N ASP A 403 13.71 2.65 8.42
CA ASP A 403 13.20 2.24 9.74
C ASP A 403 13.94 1.01 10.29
N ARG A 404 14.19 -0.01 9.45
CA ARG A 404 14.93 -1.21 9.82
C ARG A 404 16.38 -0.89 10.23
N ARG A 405 16.97 0.12 9.59
CA ARG A 405 18.29 0.63 9.93
C ARG A 405 18.30 1.51 11.18
N ASN A 406 17.17 1.72 11.86
CA ASN A 406 17.03 2.58 13.05
C ASN A 406 17.52 4.01 12.78
N ILE A 407 17.02 4.63 11.70
CA ILE A 407 17.26 6.03 11.37
C ILE A 407 16.44 6.94 12.30
N ASP A 408 17.03 8.04 12.76
CA ASP A 408 16.38 9.00 13.65
C ASP A 408 15.47 9.95 12.87
N THR A 409 15.95 10.44 11.72
CA THR A 409 15.23 11.40 10.87
C THR A 409 15.46 11.06 9.40
N ILE A 410 14.36 11.03 8.64
CA ILE A 410 14.32 10.79 7.20
C ILE A 410 13.92 12.09 6.51
N PHE A 411 14.80 12.61 5.66
CA PHE A 411 14.51 13.69 4.74
C PHE A 411 14.07 13.12 3.40
N VAL A 412 12.98 13.64 2.84
CA VAL A 412 12.45 13.16 1.56
C VAL A 412 12.34 14.31 0.58
N ASP A 413 12.94 14.12 -0.59
CA ASP A 413 12.76 15.00 -1.76
C ASP A 413 11.36 14.77 -2.35
N GLY A 414 10.48 15.74 -2.18
CA GLY A 414 9.16 15.75 -2.79
C GLY A 414 9.24 15.79 -4.30
N ILE A 415 8.19 15.28 -4.96
CA ILE A 415 8.14 15.17 -6.41
C ILE A 415 7.17 16.16 -7.01
N GLU A 416 7.52 16.66 -8.18
CA GLU A 416 6.63 17.40 -9.06
C GLU A 416 6.17 16.47 -10.19
N GLY A 417 4.90 16.59 -10.59
CA GLY A 417 4.41 15.80 -11.70
C GLY A 417 2.97 16.10 -12.04
N GLU A 418 2.72 16.28 -13.34
CA GLU A 418 1.38 16.34 -13.94
C GLU A 418 0.68 14.96 -13.91
N LEU A 419 1.44 13.89 -13.70
CA LEU A 419 0.93 12.53 -13.63
C LEU A 419 0.26 12.27 -12.28
N ASP A 420 -0.96 11.77 -12.31
CA ASP A 420 -1.77 11.57 -11.10
C ASP A 420 -1.17 10.59 -10.07
N ILE A 421 -0.25 9.70 -10.47
CA ILE A 421 0.49 8.85 -9.53
C ILE A 421 1.42 9.67 -8.62
N ALA A 422 1.88 10.84 -9.08
CA ALA A 422 2.62 11.79 -8.25
C ALA A 422 1.75 12.32 -7.12
N ALA A 423 0.47 12.60 -7.40
CA ALA A 423 -0.49 13.02 -6.37
C ALA A 423 -0.74 11.92 -5.33
N ALA A 424 -0.78 10.65 -5.74
CA ALA A 424 -0.87 9.52 -4.82
C ALA A 424 0.38 9.43 -3.91
N VAL A 425 1.58 9.51 -4.49
CA VAL A 425 2.85 9.51 -3.76
C VAL A 425 2.92 10.68 -2.77
N MET A 426 2.66 11.91 -3.24
CA MET A 426 2.68 13.10 -2.38
C MET A 426 1.62 13.03 -1.27
N ASN A 427 0.42 12.49 -1.54
CA ASN A 427 -0.57 12.25 -0.49
C ASN A 427 -0.04 11.30 0.60
N ARG A 428 0.73 10.28 0.24
CA ARG A 428 1.35 9.35 1.21
C ARG A 428 2.50 10.00 1.97
N LEU A 429 3.34 10.77 1.29
CA LEU A 429 4.44 11.51 1.91
C LEU A 429 3.92 12.55 2.91
N ARG A 430 2.91 13.35 2.55
CA ARG A 430 2.31 14.34 3.46
C ARG A 430 1.67 13.71 4.69
N LYS A 431 1.07 12.52 4.55
CA LYS A 431 0.52 11.75 5.68
C LYS A 431 1.60 11.10 6.55
N ALA A 432 2.72 10.69 5.94
CA ALA A 432 3.87 10.13 6.66
C ALA A 432 4.68 11.20 7.39
N ALA A 433 4.76 12.41 6.80
CA ALA A 433 5.54 13.53 7.26
C ALA A 433 5.17 13.95 8.68
N SER A 434 6.19 14.13 9.50
CA SER A 434 6.08 14.84 10.79
C SER A 434 6.14 16.35 10.56
N GLU A 435 6.91 16.78 9.56
CA GLU A 435 7.04 18.16 9.14
C GLU A 435 7.11 18.27 7.61
N ILE A 436 6.61 19.39 7.10
CA ILE A 436 6.63 19.72 5.68
C ILE A 436 7.34 21.08 5.53
N ARG A 437 8.25 21.17 4.56
CA ARG A 437 8.82 22.42 4.05
C ARG A 437 8.15 22.67 2.70
N SER A 438 7.43 23.79 2.55
CA SER A 438 6.54 24.06 1.41
C SER A 438 6.72 25.45 0.85
#